data_AF-A0A2T5IY94-F1
#
_entry.id   AF-A0A2T5IY94-F1
#
_cell.length_a   1.000
_cell.length_b   1.000
_cell.length_c   1.000
_cell.angle_alpha   90.00
_cell.angle_beta   90.00
_cell.angle_gamma   90.00
#
_symmetry.space_group_name_H-M   'P 1'
#
loop_
_entity.id
_entity.type
_entity.pdbx_description
1 polymer ?
#
loop_
_entity_poly.entity_id
_entity_poly.type
_entity_poly.pdbx_seq_one_letter_code
_entity_poly.pdbx_strand_id
1 'polypeptide(L)'
;MTVAKILFNNRSAKVYALLSALVVLWLGGFFKDEGKIIRVYEAPAVIETVYEKAYLVRLDDGRKARVMRDIEAKLAERVLLKITRYDTQQEKAVVVAKLAPDDTEE
;
A
#
# COMPACT_ATOMS: atom_id res chain seq x y z
N MET A 1 -33.53 -42.83 29.52
CA MET A 1 -33.22 -41.83 28.48
C MET A 1 -31.75 -41.96 28.12
N THR A 2 -31.45 -42.47 26.94
CA THR A 2 -30.18 -43.11 26.58
C THR A 2 -29.13 -42.12 26.10
N VAL A 3 -27.90 -42.27 26.62
CA VAL A 3 -26.68 -41.48 26.37
C VAL A 3 -26.31 -41.34 24.87
N ALA A 4 -26.91 -42.15 24.00
CA ALA A 4 -26.80 -42.06 22.55
C ALA A 4 -27.24 -40.69 21.96
N LYS A 5 -28.14 -39.94 22.62
CA LYS A 5 -28.52 -38.58 22.19
C LYS A 5 -27.42 -37.53 22.38
N ILE A 6 -26.41 -37.80 23.21
CA ILE A 6 -25.32 -36.85 23.50
C ILE A 6 -24.19 -36.98 22.46
N LEU A 7 -24.03 -38.14 21.81
CA LEU A 7 -22.94 -38.34 20.83
C LEU A 7 -23.28 -37.81 19.42
N PHE A 8 -24.56 -37.80 19.02
CA PHE A 8 -25.00 -37.14 17.79
C PHE A 8 -24.86 -35.61 17.84
N ASN A 9 -24.70 -35.05 19.04
CA ASN A 9 -24.50 -33.62 19.29
C ASN A 9 -23.07 -33.13 18.96
N ASN A 10 -22.11 -34.05 18.75
CA ASN A 10 -20.69 -33.71 18.63
C ASN A 10 -20.23 -33.37 17.19
N ARG A 11 -20.98 -33.78 16.15
CA ARG A 11 -20.67 -33.41 14.76
C ARG A 11 -21.20 -32.02 14.43
N SER A 12 -22.42 -31.71 14.88
CA SER A 12 -23.07 -30.41 14.66
C SER A 12 -22.31 -29.29 15.36
N ALA A 13 -21.89 -29.50 16.62
CA ALA A 13 -21.12 -28.51 17.38
C ALA A 13 -19.82 -28.09 16.68
N LYS A 14 -19.14 -29.04 16.01
CA LYS A 14 -17.93 -28.75 15.21
C LYS A 14 -18.25 -27.89 13.99
N VAL A 15 -19.37 -28.14 13.33
CA VAL A 15 -19.82 -27.37 12.16
C VAL A 15 -20.21 -25.95 12.58
N TYR A 16 -20.94 -25.78 13.68
CA TYR A 16 -21.31 -24.47 14.20
C TYR A 16 -20.09 -23.69 14.73
N ALA A 17 -19.12 -24.35 15.36
CA ALA A 17 -17.86 -23.73 15.77
C ALA A 17 -17.03 -23.26 14.55
N LEU A 18 -16.97 -24.08 13.49
CA LEU A 18 -16.28 -23.71 12.26
C LEU A 18 -16.97 -22.54 11.55
N LEU A 19 -18.31 -22.55 11.46
CA LEU A 19 -19.09 -21.48 10.84
C LEU A 19 -18.98 -20.17 11.62
N SER A 20 -19.03 -20.21 12.96
CA SER A 20 -18.83 -19.02 13.78
C SER A 20 -17.41 -18.46 13.67
N ALA A 21 -16.39 -19.31 13.65
CA ALA A 21 -15.01 -18.88 13.39
C ALA A 21 -14.85 -18.26 11.99
N LEU A 22 -15.50 -18.84 10.97
CA LEU A 22 -15.50 -18.31 9.61
C LEU A 22 -16.18 -16.95 9.54
N VAL A 23 -17.31 -16.75 10.24
CA VAL A 23 -18.02 -15.47 10.31
C VAL A 23 -17.19 -14.42 11.06
N VAL A 24 -16.51 -14.78 12.14
CA VAL A 24 -15.61 -13.86 12.86
C VAL A 24 -14.41 -13.46 11.99
N LEU A 25 -13.82 -14.40 11.25
CA LEU A 25 -12.75 -14.11 10.29
C LEU A 25 -13.25 -13.25 9.12
N TRP A 26 -14.47 -13.48 8.65
CA TRP A 26 -15.08 -12.73 7.56
C TRP A 26 -15.43 -11.30 7.97
N LEU A 27 -15.98 -11.10 9.17
CA LEU A 27 -16.28 -9.78 9.73
C LEU A 27 -15.01 -9.04 10.21
N GLY A 28 -14.03 -9.75 10.75
CA GLY A 28 -12.76 -9.17 11.20
C GLY A 28 -11.81 -8.80 10.05
N GLY A 29 -11.91 -9.48 8.90
CA GLY A 29 -11.07 -9.23 7.73
C GLY A 29 -11.56 -8.10 6.82
N PHE A 30 -12.80 -7.63 6.98
CA PHE A 30 -13.40 -6.62 6.09
C PHE A 30 -13.04 -5.17 6.45
N PHE A 31 -12.54 -4.91 7.65
CA PHE A 31 -12.00 -3.60 8.03
C PHE A 31 -10.54 -3.48 7.62
N LYS A 32 -10.29 -3.61 6.32
CA LYS A 32 -9.05 -3.09 5.75
C LYS A 32 -9.27 -1.60 5.61
N ASP A 33 -9.08 -0.88 6.72
CA ASP A 33 -9.08 0.58 6.75
C ASP A 33 -8.01 1.04 5.77
N GLU A 34 -8.43 1.38 4.55
CA GLU A 34 -7.66 2.27 3.69
C GLU A 34 -7.65 3.58 4.45
N GLY A 35 -6.60 3.74 5.26
CA GLY A 35 -6.45 4.82 6.23
C GLY A 35 -6.86 6.17 5.65
N LYS A 36 -7.43 7.06 6.46
CA LYS A 36 -7.85 8.36 5.95
C LYS A 36 -6.63 9.14 5.46
N ILE A 37 -6.77 9.79 4.31
CA ILE A 37 -5.72 10.65 3.77
C ILE A 37 -5.57 11.86 4.71
N ILE A 38 -4.41 11.98 5.35
CA ILE A 38 -4.07 13.14 6.20
C ILE A 38 -3.60 14.30 5.33
N ARG A 39 -2.70 14.01 4.37
CA ARG A 39 -2.01 15.07 3.62
C ARG A 39 -1.60 14.57 2.24
N VAL A 40 -1.77 15.45 1.26
CA VAL A 40 -1.24 15.28 -0.09
C VAL A 40 -0.29 16.45 -0.34
N TYR A 41 0.94 16.16 -0.74
CA TYR A 41 1.93 17.18 -1.08
C TYR A 41 2.77 16.73 -2.27
N GLU A 42 3.32 17.71 -2.98
CA GLU A 42 4.20 17.47 -4.12
C GLU A 42 5.65 17.73 -3.70
N ALA A 43 6.55 16.86 -4.15
CA ALA A 43 7.97 16.95 -3.83
C ALA A 43 8.80 16.60 -5.08
N PRO A 44 9.78 17.43 -5.45
CA PRO A 44 10.77 17.07 -6.46
C PRO A 44 11.63 15.90 -5.96
N ALA A 45 12.04 15.05 -6.89
CA ALA A 45 12.92 13.93 -6.63
C ALA A 45 13.77 13.59 -7.86
N VAL A 46 14.88 12.89 -7.64
CA VAL A 46 15.80 12.43 -8.70
C VAL A 46 15.77 10.91 -8.77
N ILE A 47 15.70 10.35 -9.98
CA ILE A 47 15.77 8.90 -10.18
C ILE A 47 17.22 8.43 -9.98
N GLU A 48 17.46 7.67 -8.91
CA GLU A 48 18.76 7.04 -8.65
C GLU A 48 18.94 5.71 -9.36
N THR A 49 17.87 4.93 -9.49
CA THR A 49 17.94 3.57 -10.02
C THR A 49 16.63 3.21 -10.71
N VAL A 50 16.75 2.62 -11.88
CA VAL A 50 15.62 2.12 -12.66
C VAL A 50 15.54 0.61 -12.50
N TYR A 51 14.48 0.12 -11.87
CA TYR A 51 14.11 -1.29 -11.89
C TYR A 51 13.08 -1.54 -12.99
N GLU A 52 12.88 -2.81 -13.32
CA GLU A 52 11.94 -3.24 -14.36
C GLU A 52 10.53 -2.66 -14.17
N LYS A 53 10.03 -2.66 -12.93
CA LYS A 53 8.66 -2.20 -12.59
C LYS A 53 8.61 -0.98 -11.67
N ALA A 54 9.75 -0.44 -11.25
CA ALA A 54 9.77 0.63 -10.24
C ALA A 54 11.00 1.52 -10.40
N TYR A 55 10.92 2.75 -9.89
CA TYR A 55 12.05 3.64 -9.73
C TYR A 55 12.43 3.74 -8.26
N LEU A 56 13.73 3.75 -7.98
CA LEU A 56 14.26 4.27 -6.72
C LEU A 56 14.51 5.75 -6.92
N VAL A 57 13.79 6.58 -6.17
CA VAL A 57 13.91 8.04 -6.24
C VAL A 57 14.47 8.56 -4.93
N ARG A 58 15.37 9.55 -5.02
CA ARG A 58 15.88 10.33 -3.90
C ARG A 58 15.15 11.66 -3.87
N LEU A 59 14.48 11.96 -2.77
CA LEU A 59 13.87 13.26 -2.51
C LEU A 59 14.95 14.27 -2.09
N ASP A 60 14.64 15.56 -2.19
CA ASP A 60 15.56 16.64 -1.78
C ASP A 60 15.93 16.61 -0.29
N ASP A 61 15.06 16.03 0.55
CA ASP A 61 15.32 15.81 1.98
C ASP A 61 16.27 14.63 2.25
N GLY A 62 16.78 13.97 1.21
CA GLY A 62 17.69 12.83 1.29
C GLY A 62 17.00 11.48 1.52
N ARG A 63 15.67 11.44 1.72
CA ARG A 63 14.93 10.19 1.82
C ARG A 63 14.88 9.49 0.47
N LYS A 64 14.79 8.16 0.51
CA LYS A 64 14.61 7.32 -0.67
C LYS A 64 13.22 6.72 -0.66
N ALA A 65 12.56 6.76 -1.80
CA ALA A 65 11.26 6.12 -1.99
C ALA A 65 11.32 5.19 -3.20
N ARG A 66 10.54 4.11 -3.13
CA ARG A 66 10.31 3.22 -4.27
C ARG A 66 8.96 3.57 -4.87
N VAL A 67 8.95 3.94 -6.14
CA VAL A 67 7.74 4.39 -6.85
C VAL A 67 7.47 3.45 -8.01
N MET A 68 6.20 3.13 -8.27
CA MET A 68 5.84 2.31 -9.42
C MET A 68 6.14 3.07 -10.71
N ARG A 69 6.52 2.32 -11.74
CA ARG A 69 6.87 2.88 -13.04
C ARG A 69 5.60 3.14 -13.86
N ASP A 70 4.93 4.25 -13.54
CA ASP A 70 3.71 4.68 -14.25
C ASP A 70 4.03 5.53 -15.49
N ILE A 71 5.19 6.20 -15.48
CA ILE A 71 5.69 7.05 -16.57
C ILE A 71 7.11 6.60 -16.93
N GLU A 72 7.47 6.64 -18.21
CA GLU A 72 8.81 6.29 -18.66
C GLU A 72 9.79 7.45 -18.40
N ALA A 73 10.70 7.29 -17.45
CA ALA A 73 11.71 8.26 -17.04
C ALA A 73 13.09 7.60 -16.95
N LYS A 74 14.13 8.40 -17.16
CA LYS A 74 15.53 7.96 -17.27
C LYS A 74 16.25 8.12 -15.93
N LEU A 75 17.38 7.43 -15.83
CA LEU A 75 18.31 7.60 -14.73
C LEU A 75 18.75 9.07 -14.61
N ALA A 76 18.87 9.58 -13.38
CA ALA A 76 19.23 10.96 -13.05
C ALA A 76 18.24 12.05 -13.53
N GLU A 77 17.08 11.66 -14.07
CA GLU A 77 16.03 12.61 -14.43
C GLU A 77 15.33 13.16 -13.18
N ARG A 78 15.01 14.46 -13.18
CA ARG A 78 14.20 15.09 -12.13
C ARG A 78 12.73 14.83 -12.40
N VAL A 79 12.02 14.38 -11.39
CA VAL A 79 10.58 14.05 -11.45
C VAL A 79 9.84 14.67 -10.28
N LEU A 80 8.60 15.06 -10.52
CA LEU A 80 7.71 15.55 -9.48
C LEU A 80 6.89 14.38 -8.93
N LEU A 81 7.03 14.12 -7.64
CA LEU A 81 6.28 13.10 -6.92
C LEU A 81 5.11 13.73 -6.20
N LYS A 82 3.95 13.09 -6.28
CA LYS A 82 2.81 13.36 -5.41
C LYS A 82 2.77 12.31 -4.30
N ILE A 83 2.94 12.78 -3.08
CA ILE A 83 3.02 11.93 -1.89
C ILE A 83 1.72 12.10 -1.10
N THR A 84 1.02 10.98 -0.94
CA THR A 84 -0.18 10.86 -0.12
C THR A 84 0.21 10.20 1.20
N ARG A 85 0.05 10.91 2.31
CA ARG A 85 0.24 10.40 3.67
C ARG A 85 -1.11 10.00 4.25
N TYR A 86 -1.21 8.76 4.70
CA TYR A 86 -2.37 8.18 5.36
C TYR A 86 -2.24 8.26 6.89
N ASP A 87 -3.36 8.14 7.61
CA ASP A 87 -3.40 8.13 9.08
C ASP A 87 -2.73 6.92 9.73
N THR A 88 -2.65 5.83 9.00
CA THR A 88 -1.87 4.63 9.30
C THR A 88 -0.35 4.85 9.22
N GLN A 89 0.11 6.10 9.07
CA GLN A 89 1.50 6.49 8.82
C GLN A 89 2.12 5.92 7.53
N GLN A 90 1.31 5.27 6.69
CA GLN A 90 1.75 4.84 5.38
C GLN A 90 1.88 6.04 4.44
N GLU A 91 2.92 6.03 3.60
CA GLU A 91 3.13 7.03 2.56
C GLU A 91 3.10 6.34 1.19
N LYS A 92 2.31 6.87 0.27
CA LYS A 92 2.27 6.42 -1.12
C LYS A 92 2.74 7.56 -2.02
N ALA A 93 3.79 7.31 -2.79
CA ALA A 93 4.31 8.24 -3.78
C ALA A 93 3.88 7.80 -5.18
N VAL A 94 3.54 8.76 -6.04
CA VAL A 94 3.22 8.55 -7.46
C VAL A 94 3.96 9.60 -8.28
N VAL A 95 4.53 9.22 -9.42
CA VAL A 95 5.17 10.17 -10.34
C VAL A 95 4.08 10.90 -11.11
N VAL A 96 4.03 12.22 -11.01
CA VAL A 96 3.00 13.04 -11.70
C VAL A 96 3.54 13.69 -12.96
N ALA A 97 4.77 14.19 -12.91
CA ALA A 97 5.38 14.89 -14.02
C ALA A 97 6.89 14.67 -14.06
N LYS A 98 7.46 14.82 -15.25
CA LYS A 98 8.90 15.03 -15.42
C LYS A 98 9.18 16.51 -15.30
N LEU A 99 10.15 16.89 -14.47
CA LEU A 99 10.67 18.23 -14.52
C LEU A 99 11.69 18.24 -15.66
N ALA A 100 11.47 19.10 -16.66
CA ALA A 100 12.50 19.37 -17.64
C ALA A 100 13.78 19.81 -16.89
N PRO A 101 14.98 19.48 -17.38
CA PRO A 101 16.17 20.15 -16.89
C PRO A 101 15.92 21.65 -17.05
N ASP A 102 16.14 22.42 -15.98
CA ASP A 102 16.27 23.87 -16.12
C ASP A 102 17.40 24.08 -17.13
N ASP A 103 17.05 24.55 -18.33
CA ASP A 103 17.97 25.21 -19.24
C ASP A 103 18.37 26.53 -18.56
N THR A 104 19.16 26.47 -17.50
CA THR A 104 19.90 27.62 -17.01
C THR A 104 21.08 27.78 -17.96
N GLU A 105 20.79 28.38 -19.12
CA GLU A 105 21.80 29.15 -19.85
C GLU A 105 22.22 30.31 -18.96
N GLU A 106 23.44 30.28 -18.42
CA GLU A 106 24.26 31.45 -18.08
C GLU A 106 25.73 31.07 -17.93
#